data_AF-A7VJU3-F1
#
_entry.id   AF-A7VJU3-F1
#
_cell.length_a   1.000
_cell.length_b   1.000
_cell.length_c   1.000
_cell.angle_alpha   90.00
_cell.angle_beta   90.00
_cell.angle_gamma   90.00
#
_symmetry.space_group_name_H-M   'P 1'
#
loop_
_entity.id
_entity.type
_entity.pdbx_description
1 polymer ?
#
loop_
_entity_poly.entity_id
_entity_poly.type
_entity_poly.pdbx_seq_one_letter_code
_entity_poly.pdbx_strand_id
1 'polypeptide(L)'
;LALCGMPFLSGFYSKDLILEMVSLSYINMFSFFLFFLSTGLTVCYSFRLVYYSMTGTSNFSSLNLLNDESWIMLKSMISLLILSIFGGSMLNWLIFSTPVIIILPIYLKMLTMMVCLIGGFIGYLISNISLFFFNK
;
A
#
# COMPACT_ATOMS: atom_id res chain seq x y z
N LEU A 1 -4.63 0.85 -0.20
CA LEU A 1 -4.36 0.59 1.23
C LEU A 1 -3.76 -0.79 1.50
N ALA A 2 -4.44 -1.90 1.14
CA ALA A 2 -3.85 -3.24 1.29
C ALA A 2 -2.50 -3.38 0.56
N LEU A 3 -2.38 -2.82 -0.65
CA LEU A 3 -1.13 -2.74 -1.40
C LEU A 3 -0.02 -1.94 -0.68
N CYS A 4 -0.39 -0.96 0.14
CA CYS A 4 0.53 -0.05 0.84
C CYS A 4 1.09 -0.67 2.14
N GLY A 5 0.63 -1.86 2.53
CA GLY A 5 1.08 -2.51 3.77
C GLY A 5 0.52 -1.87 5.05
N MET A 6 -0.66 -1.24 4.98
CA MET A 6 -1.33 -0.69 6.17
C MET A 6 -1.56 -1.81 7.21
N PRO A 7 -1.35 -1.57 8.51
CA PRO A 7 -1.44 -2.60 9.54
C PRO A 7 -2.80 -3.32 9.51
N PHE A 8 -2.78 -4.62 9.80
CA PHE A 8 -3.92 -5.55 9.83
C PHE A 8 -4.54 -5.96 8.49
N LEU A 9 -4.17 -5.32 7.37
CA LEU A 9 -4.60 -5.76 6.04
C LEU A 9 -3.67 -6.86 5.50
N SER A 10 -4.13 -7.62 4.52
CA SER A 10 -3.38 -8.74 3.95
C SER A 10 -1.95 -8.41 3.51
N GLY A 11 -1.70 -7.21 3.00
CA GLY A 11 -0.36 -6.79 2.56
C GLY A 11 0.63 -6.55 3.69
N PHE A 12 0.18 -6.29 4.92
CA PHE A 12 1.06 -6.15 6.09
C PHE A 12 1.77 -7.47 6.41
N TYR A 13 1.01 -8.57 6.42
CA TYR A 13 1.53 -9.90 6.77
C TYR A 13 2.64 -10.40 5.84
N SER A 14 2.67 -9.99 4.57
CA SER A 14 3.74 -10.39 3.66
C SER A 14 4.85 -9.33 3.57
N LYS A 15 4.50 -8.06 3.31
CA LYS A 15 5.50 -7.04 3.03
C LYS A 15 6.36 -6.69 4.24
N ASP A 16 5.76 -6.59 5.43
CA ASP A 16 6.51 -6.23 6.64
C ASP A 16 7.50 -7.34 7.02
N LEU A 17 7.04 -8.59 7.01
CA LEU A 17 7.92 -9.76 7.23
C LEU A 17 9.07 -9.83 6.22
N ILE A 18 8.82 -9.56 4.93
CA ILE A 18 9.88 -9.56 3.92
C ILE A 18 10.92 -8.48 4.21
N LEU A 19 10.50 -7.26 4.55
CA LEU A 19 11.43 -6.15 4.83
C LEU A 19 12.22 -6.38 6.12
N GLU A 20 11.60 -6.96 7.14
CA GLU A 20 12.30 -7.38 8.35
C GLU A 20 13.35 -8.46 8.06
N MET A 21 13.03 -9.46 7.24
CA MET A 21 13.99 -10.51 6.84
C MET A 21 15.15 -9.94 6.00
N VAL A 22 14.87 -8.99 5.10
CA VAL A 22 15.88 -8.27 4.33
C VAL A 22 16.82 -7.49 5.25
N SER A 23 16.30 -6.89 6.32
CA SER A 23 17.11 -6.13 7.28
C SER A 23 18.03 -6.99 8.16
N LEU A 24 17.68 -8.26 8.38
CA LEU A 24 18.53 -9.24 9.05
C LEU A 24 19.60 -9.85 8.13
N SER A 25 19.30 -9.95 6.84
CA SER A 25 20.18 -10.59 5.87
C SER A 25 21.40 -9.71 5.52
N TYR A 26 22.51 -10.35 5.15
CA TYR A 26 23.72 -9.68 4.67
C TYR A 26 23.53 -9.17 3.23
N ILE A 27 22.89 -8.01 3.11
CA ILE A 27 22.65 -7.31 1.83
C ILE A 27 23.54 -6.07 1.75
N ASN A 28 23.99 -5.72 0.54
CA ASN A 28 24.75 -4.49 0.29
C ASN A 28 23.93 -3.25 0.68
N MET A 29 24.60 -2.23 1.22
CA MET A 29 23.93 -0.99 1.67
C MET A 29 23.12 -0.32 0.55
N PHE A 30 23.61 -0.37 -0.69
CA PHE A 30 22.89 0.19 -1.84
C PHE A 30 21.57 -0.53 -2.12
N SER A 31 21.56 -1.87 -2.13
CA SER A 31 20.34 -2.66 -2.29
C SER A 31 19.38 -2.48 -1.13
N PHE A 32 19.87 -2.38 0.10
CA PHE A 32 19.05 -2.07 1.27
C PHE A 32 18.30 -0.74 1.07
N PHE A 33 19.01 0.31 0.65
CA PHE A 33 18.39 1.61 0.37
C PHE A 33 17.33 1.52 -0.75
N LEU A 34 17.62 0.82 -1.84
CA LEU A 34 16.66 0.65 -2.94
C LEU A 34 15.38 -0.07 -2.51
N PHE A 35 15.46 -1.06 -1.63
CA PHE A 35 14.26 -1.74 -1.12
C PHE A 35 13.35 -0.76 -0.38
N PHE A 36 13.88 0.00 0.59
CA PHE A 36 13.07 0.97 1.32
C PHE A 36 12.57 2.12 0.43
N LEU A 37 13.39 2.63 -0.48
CA LEU A 37 12.94 3.65 -1.43
C LEU A 37 11.83 3.13 -2.35
N SER A 38 11.93 1.88 -2.83
CA SER A 38 10.89 1.26 -3.64
C SER A 38 9.56 1.15 -2.86
N THR A 39 9.62 0.77 -1.58
CA THR A 39 8.41 0.68 -0.74
C THR A 39 7.75 2.05 -0.58
N GLY A 40 8.53 3.11 -0.30
CA GLY A 40 8.02 4.48 -0.25
C GLY A 40 7.36 4.91 -1.56
N LEU A 41 7.98 4.62 -2.71
CA LEU A 41 7.42 4.94 -4.03
C LEU A 41 6.11 4.20 -4.32
N THR A 42 5.97 2.93 -3.90
CA THR A 42 4.68 2.21 -4.06
C THR A 42 3.55 2.90 -3.29
N VAL A 43 3.85 3.45 -2.11
CA VAL A 43 2.88 4.22 -1.34
C VAL A 43 2.58 5.54 -2.04
N CYS A 44 3.59 6.30 -2.50
CA CYS A 44 3.39 7.52 -3.28
C CYS A 44 2.45 7.28 -4.49
N TYR A 45 2.70 6.22 -5.25
CA TYR A 45 1.89 5.87 -6.43
C TYR A 45 0.43 5.59 -6.05
N SER A 46 0.20 4.82 -4.97
CA SER A 46 -1.15 4.50 -4.54
C SER A 46 -1.95 5.73 -4.10
N PHE A 47 -1.33 6.66 -3.37
CA PHE A 47 -1.99 7.91 -2.97
C PHE A 47 -2.25 8.83 -4.16
N ARG A 48 -1.33 8.89 -5.14
CA ARG A 48 -1.57 9.61 -6.39
C ARG A 48 -2.78 9.07 -7.15
N LEU A 49 -2.94 7.75 -7.20
CA LEU A 49 -4.10 7.12 -7.85
C LEU A 49 -5.40 7.48 -7.14
N VAL A 50 -5.42 7.38 -5.81
CA VAL A 50 -6.59 7.80 -4.99
C VAL A 50 -6.91 9.27 -5.27
N TYR A 51 -5.89 10.11 -5.37
CA TYR A 51 -6.09 11.53 -5.59
C TYR A 51 -6.81 11.85 -6.90
N TYR A 52 -6.33 11.28 -8.01
CA TYR A 52 -6.90 11.56 -9.32
C TYR A 52 -8.25 10.87 -9.59
N SER A 53 -8.51 9.73 -8.96
CA SER A 53 -9.75 8.98 -9.20
C SER A 53 -10.88 9.37 -8.25
N MET A 54 -10.60 9.63 -6.98
CA MET A 54 -11.63 9.77 -5.93
C MET A 54 -11.77 11.19 -5.39
N THR A 55 -10.67 11.94 -5.22
CA THR A 55 -10.72 13.26 -4.55
C THR A 55 -10.71 14.45 -5.51
N GLY A 56 -10.24 14.26 -6.74
CA GLY A 56 -10.20 15.31 -7.75
C GLY A 56 -11.57 15.67 -8.33
N THR A 57 -11.64 16.76 -9.08
CA THR A 57 -12.81 17.09 -9.87
C THR A 57 -13.07 16.01 -10.91
N SER A 58 -14.32 15.60 -11.06
CA SER A 58 -14.73 14.60 -12.05
C SER A 58 -14.55 15.16 -13.46
N ASN A 59 -13.43 14.83 -14.11
CA ASN A 59 -13.12 15.21 -15.50
C ASN A 59 -13.87 14.31 -16.50
N PHE A 60 -15.16 14.11 -16.24
CA PHE A 60 -16.05 13.31 -17.07
C PHE A 60 -16.59 14.15 -18.23
N SER A 61 -16.85 13.51 -19.37
CA SER A 61 -17.61 14.17 -20.44
C SER A 61 -19.00 14.57 -19.94
N SER A 62 -19.58 15.62 -20.53
CA SER A 62 -20.88 16.18 -20.13
C SER A 62 -22.04 15.19 -20.21
N LEU A 63 -21.89 14.09 -20.95
CA LEU A 63 -22.84 12.98 -21.04
C LEU A 63 -22.20 11.70 -20.50
N ASN A 64 -22.20 11.54 -19.18
CA ASN A 64 -21.70 10.33 -18.53
C ASN A 64 -22.85 9.53 -17.92
N LEU A 65 -23.03 8.28 -18.39
CA LEU A 65 -23.91 7.28 -17.78
C LEU A 65 -23.09 6.35 -16.87
N LEU A 66 -22.86 6.78 -15.64
CA LEU A 66 -22.26 5.93 -14.61
C LEU A 66 -23.35 5.05 -14.00
N ASN A 67 -23.22 3.72 -14.11
CA ASN A 67 -24.13 2.77 -13.51
C ASN A 67 -23.37 1.61 -12.87
N ASP A 68 -23.35 1.57 -11.53
CA ASP A 68 -22.68 0.55 -10.73
C ASP A 68 -23.66 -0.49 -10.14
N GLU A 69 -24.93 -0.50 -10.54
CA GLU A 69 -25.97 -1.33 -9.93
C GLU A 69 -25.97 -2.81 -10.36
N SER A 70 -25.04 -3.22 -11.23
CA SER A 70 -25.01 -4.61 -11.71
C SER A 70 -24.66 -5.59 -10.57
N TRP A 71 -25.65 -6.38 -10.17
CA TRP A 71 -25.53 -7.36 -9.08
C TRP A 71 -24.37 -8.34 -9.25
N ILE A 72 -24.04 -8.71 -10.49
CA ILE A 72 -22.93 -9.64 -10.80
C ILE A 72 -21.59 -9.00 -10.41
N MET A 73 -21.40 -7.72 -10.71
CA MET A 73 -20.18 -6.97 -10.37
C MET A 73 -20.08 -6.72 -8.87
N LEU A 74 -21.17 -6.27 -8.24
CA LEU A 74 -21.18 -6.02 -6.79
C LEU A 74 -20.86 -7.28 -5.99
N LYS A 75 -21.43 -8.43 -6.37
CA LYS A 75 -21.17 -9.71 -5.69
C LYS A 75 -19.70 -10.13 -5.78
N SER A 76 -19.04 -9.93 -6.92
CA SER A 76 -17.62 -10.29 -7.08
C SER A 76 -16.70 -9.36 -6.28
N MET A 77 -16.97 -8.05 -6.28
CA MET A 77 -16.21 -7.08 -5.50
C MET A 77 -16.31 -7.31 -3.99
N ILE A 78 -17.49 -7.62 -3.47
CA ILE A 78 -17.70 -7.91 -2.04
C ILE A 78 -16.91 -9.16 -1.62
N SER A 79 -16.93 -10.22 -2.43
CA SER A 79 -16.17 -11.45 -2.16
C SER A 79 -14.66 -11.17 -2.07
N LEU A 80 -14.12 -10.41 -3.02
CA LEU A 80 -12.70 -10.01 -3.03
C LEU A 80 -12.33 -9.13 -1.84
N LEU A 81 -13.22 -8.22 -1.42
CA LEU A 81 -12.98 -7.36 -0.26
C LEU A 81 -12.82 -8.19 1.01
N ILE A 82 -13.69 -9.19 1.24
CA ILE A 82 -13.61 -10.10 2.40
C ILE A 82 -12.27 -10.85 2.40
N LEU A 83 -11.84 -11.37 1.25
CA LEU A 83 -10.55 -12.06 1.12
C LEU A 83 -9.37 -11.12 1.36
N SER A 84 -9.45 -9.86 0.95
CA SER A 84 -8.37 -8.88 1.14
C SER A 84 -8.11 -8.51 2.61
N ILE A 85 -9.12 -8.65 3.48
CA ILE A 85 -9.02 -8.36 4.91
C ILE A 85 -8.58 -9.62 5.67
N PHE A 86 -9.30 -10.73 5.52
CA PHE A 86 -9.05 -11.95 6.31
C PHE A 86 -8.03 -12.89 5.68
N GLY A 87 -7.91 -12.89 4.35
CA GLY A 87 -7.09 -13.87 3.63
C GLY A 87 -5.62 -13.81 4.02
N GLY A 88 -5.06 -12.62 4.25
CA GLY A 88 -3.65 -12.49 4.63
C GLY A 88 -3.35 -13.04 6.02
N SER A 89 -4.20 -12.78 7.02
CA SER A 89 -4.01 -13.32 8.37
C SER A 89 -4.21 -14.84 8.41
N MET A 90 -5.23 -15.35 7.70
CA MET A 90 -5.47 -16.80 7.64
C MET A 90 -4.33 -17.54 6.94
N LEU A 91 -3.81 -17.00 5.83
CA LEU A 91 -2.66 -17.59 5.14
C LEU A 91 -1.40 -17.55 6.00
N ASN A 92 -1.16 -16.45 6.72
CA ASN A 92 0.01 -16.33 7.60
C ASN A 92 0.00 -17.42 8.68
N TRP A 93 -1.15 -17.69 9.31
CA TRP A 93 -1.28 -18.74 10.31
C TRP A 93 -1.18 -20.16 9.74
N LEU A 94 -1.62 -20.38 8.50
CA LEU A 94 -1.56 -21.70 7.86
C LEU A 94 -0.16 -22.04 7.34
N ILE A 95 0.54 -21.07 6.75
CA ILE A 95 1.83 -21.29 6.07
C ILE A 95 2.98 -21.32 7.07
N PHE A 96 2.99 -20.41 8.05
CA PHE A 96 4.08 -20.32 9.03
C PHE A 96 3.77 -21.14 10.27
N SER A 97 4.07 -22.44 10.21
CA SER A 97 3.97 -23.36 11.35
C SER A 97 5.02 -23.10 12.44
N THR A 98 6.16 -22.51 12.08
CA THR A 98 7.18 -22.02 13.02
C THR A 98 7.38 -20.53 12.83
N PRO A 99 7.10 -19.68 13.84
CA PRO A 99 7.36 -18.25 13.71
C PRO A 99 8.86 -18.03 13.60
N VAL A 100 9.30 -17.41 12.49
CA VAL A 100 10.68 -16.93 12.39
C VAL A 100 10.82 -15.77 13.37
N ILE A 101 11.60 -15.96 14.43
CA ILE A 101 11.83 -14.91 15.43
C ILE A 101 12.85 -13.93 14.84
N ILE A 102 12.38 -12.73 14.54
CA ILE A 102 13.18 -11.64 13.99
C ILE A 102 13.53 -10.70 15.15
N ILE A 103 14.79 -10.69 15.57
CA ILE A 103 15.29 -9.80 16.64
C ILE A 103 15.99 -8.62 15.98
N LEU A 104 15.31 -7.49 15.95
CA LEU A 104 15.81 -6.23 15.42
C LEU A 104 15.78 -5.15 16.50
N PRO A 105 16.72 -4.20 16.48
CA PRO A 105 16.62 -3.00 17.31
C PRO A 105 15.44 -2.13 16.87
N ILE A 106 14.90 -1.34 17.80
CA ILE A 106 13.63 -0.62 17.63
C ILE A 106 13.61 0.29 16.40
N TYR A 107 14.76 0.85 16.02
CA TYR A 107 14.88 1.77 14.88
C TYR A 107 14.65 1.07 13.54
N LEU A 108 15.14 -0.17 13.35
CA LEU A 108 14.89 -0.94 12.14
C LEU A 108 13.46 -1.45 12.09
N LYS A 109 12.93 -1.88 13.24
CA LYS A 109 11.57 -2.41 13.33
C LYS A 109 10.51 -1.37 12.94
N MET A 110 10.66 -0.13 13.38
CA MET A 110 9.71 0.94 13.06
C MET A 110 9.93 1.58 11.68
N LEU A 111 11.02 1.22 10.98
CA LEU A 111 11.43 1.89 9.75
C LEU A 111 10.42 1.69 8.62
N THR A 112 9.85 0.49 8.48
CA THR A 112 8.83 0.17 7.46
C THR A 112 7.61 1.08 7.58
N MET A 113 7.07 1.21 8.79
CA MET A 113 5.92 2.06 9.08
C MET A 113 6.21 3.54 8.82
N MET A 114 7.40 4.01 9.20
CA MET A 114 7.82 5.40 8.95
C MET A 114 7.92 5.70 7.44
N VAL A 115 8.51 4.80 6.66
CA VAL A 115 8.63 4.95 5.21
C VAL A 115 7.23 5.01 4.54
N CYS A 116 6.28 4.19 5.00
CA CYS A 116 4.91 4.25 4.51
C CYS A 116 4.22 5.60 4.80
N LEU A 117 4.38 6.15 6.01
CA LEU A 117 3.80 7.45 6.36
C LEU A 117 4.40 8.59 5.55
N ILE A 118 5.73 8.62 5.43
CA ILE A 118 6.45 9.66 4.67
C ILE A 118 6.09 9.56 3.18
N GLY A 119 6.06 8.36 2.61
CA GLY A 119 5.66 8.13 1.22
C GLY A 119 4.22 8.56 0.94
N GLY A 120 3.29 8.30 1.87
CA GLY A 120 1.90 8.76 1.74
C GLY A 120 1.79 10.28 1.75
N PHE A 121 2.49 10.94 2.68
CA PHE A 121 2.49 12.40 2.79
C PHE A 121 3.09 13.07 1.55
N ILE A 122 4.25 12.59 1.09
CA ILE A 122 4.90 13.08 -0.14
C ILE A 122 4.01 12.85 -1.36
N GLY A 123 3.42 11.65 -1.50
CA GLY A 123 2.54 11.31 -2.61
C GLY A 123 1.35 12.26 -2.73
N TYR A 124 0.72 12.60 -1.60
CA TYR A 124 -0.40 13.54 -1.55
C TYR A 124 0.01 14.98 -1.88
N LEU A 125 1.14 15.46 -1.34
CA LEU A 125 1.65 16.80 -1.64
C LEU A 125 1.98 16.96 -3.13
N ILE A 126 2.64 15.98 -3.74
CA ILE A 126 2.99 16.01 -5.17
C ILE A 126 1.72 16.11 -6.03
N SER A 127 0.66 15.37 -5.69
CA SER A 127 -0.58 15.39 -6.46
C SER A 127 -1.36 16.71 -6.34
N ASN A 128 -1.27 17.39 -5.20
CA ASN A 128 -1.88 18.72 -5.03
C ASN A 128 -1.17 19.78 -5.88
N ILE A 129 0.17 19.72 -5.98
CA ILE A 129 0.97 20.71 -6.71
C ILE A 129 0.58 20.74 -8.20
N SER A 130 0.33 19.58 -8.83
CA SER A 130 -0.08 19.56 -10.24
C SER A 130 -1.44 20.22 -10.52
N LEU A 131 -2.40 20.19 -9.59
CA LEU A 131 -3.66 20.92 -9.77
C LEU A 131 -3.49 22.42 -9.59
N PHE A 132 -2.62 22.86 -8.68
CA PHE A 132 -2.31 24.28 -8.54
C PHE A 132 -1.67 24.88 -9.79
N PHE A 133 -0.91 24.09 -10.56
CA PHE A 133 -0.36 24.53 -11.84
C PHE A 133 -1.38 24.54 -12.99
N PHE A 134 -2.41 23.70 -12.96
CA PHE A 134 -3.46 23.70 -13.99
C PHE A 134 -4.50 24.81 -13.78
N ASN A 135 -4.61 25.32 -12.55
CA ASN A 135 -5.54 26.39 -12.18
C ASN A 135 -4.90 27.81 -12.25
N LYS A 136 -3.74 27.94 -12.90
CA LYS A 136 -3.09 29.20 -13.27
C LYS A 136 -2.88 29.27 -14.77
#